data_AF-A0A2V6RBF9-F1
#
_entry.id   AF-A0A2V6RBF9-F1
#
_cell.length_a   1.000
_cell.length_b   1.000
_cell.length_c   1.000
_cell.angle_alpha   90.00
_cell.angle_beta   90.00
_cell.angle_gamma   90.00
#
_symmetry.space_group_name_H-M   'P 1'
#
loop_
_entity.id
_entity.type
_entity.pdbx_description
1 polymer ?
#
loop_
_entity_poly.entity_id
_entity_poly.type
_entity_poly.pdbx_seq_one_letter_code
_entity_poly.pdbx_strand_id
1 'polypeptide(L)'
;VAQADLGLTGVDLAIAETGTLVVRSGAGRPRSTSLLPPVHIAVFARTALIESLGQAGVFLEAWHRAEAPGEGAVVSFITGPSRTADIELTLTRGVHGPKEVHAIFVETPIHD
;
A
#
# COMPACT_ATOMS: atom_id res chain seq x y z
N VAL A 1 -2.21 6.98 15.58
CA VAL A 1 -1.55 6.69 14.28
C VAL A 1 -0.71 7.88 13.80
N ALA A 2 -1.26 9.10 13.69
CA ALA A 2 -0.49 10.26 13.17
C ALA A 2 0.78 10.64 13.97
N GLN A 3 0.83 10.33 15.27
CA GLN A 3 1.99 10.56 16.13
C GLN A 3 2.99 9.39 16.13
N ALA A 4 2.75 8.34 15.35
CA ALA A 4 3.65 7.20 15.28
C ALA A 4 4.78 7.47 14.28
N ASP A 5 5.99 7.04 14.62
CA ASP A 5 7.16 7.17 13.74
C ASP A 5 7.08 6.22 12.52
N LEU A 6 6.34 5.11 12.67
CA LEU A 6 6.29 4.03 11.70
C LEU A 6 4.89 3.47 11.51
N GLY A 7 4.53 3.23 10.25
CA GLY A 7 3.37 2.47 9.84
C GLY A 7 3.77 1.11 9.31
N LEU A 8 3.19 0.04 9.84
CA LEU A 8 3.41 -1.33 9.37
C LEU A 8 2.14 -1.88 8.73
N THR A 9 2.23 -2.38 7.50
CA THR A 9 1.08 -2.99 6.81
C THR A 9 1.46 -4.31 6.15
N GLY A 10 0.53 -5.26 6.15
CA GLY A 10 0.49 -6.30 5.13
C GLY A 10 0.07 -5.72 3.77
N VAL A 11 0.42 -6.40 2.69
CA VAL A 11 0.12 -6.02 1.31
C VAL A 11 -0.79 -7.07 0.68
N ASP A 12 -1.86 -6.62 0.02
CA ASP A 12 -2.80 -7.53 -0.66
C ASP A 12 -2.26 -7.94 -2.03
N LEU A 13 -1.65 -7.01 -2.78
CA LEU A 13 -0.90 -7.30 -4.02
C LEU A 13 0.37 -6.46 -4.13
N ALA A 14 1.45 -7.03 -4.64
CA ALA A 14 2.66 -6.32 -5.05
C ALA A 14 2.81 -6.46 -6.58
N ILE A 15 2.82 -5.35 -7.31
CA ILE A 15 2.93 -5.33 -8.77
C ILE A 15 4.39 -5.12 -9.15
N ALA A 16 4.99 -6.15 -9.74
CA ALA A 16 6.42 -6.14 -10.11
C ALA A 16 6.74 -5.10 -11.19
N GLU A 17 5.91 -4.99 -12.23
CA GLU A 17 6.10 -4.08 -13.38
C GLU A 17 6.36 -2.63 -12.96
N THR A 18 5.64 -2.15 -11.95
CA THR A 18 5.67 -0.73 -11.53
C THR A 18 6.31 -0.52 -10.17
N GLY A 19 6.66 -1.60 -9.45
CA GLY A 19 7.08 -1.52 -8.05
C GLY A 19 5.97 -0.96 -7.14
N THR A 20 4.72 -1.35 -7.38
CA THR A 20 3.55 -0.80 -6.66
C THR A 20 3.02 -1.76 -5.62
N LEU A 21 2.74 -1.26 -4.42
CA LEU A 21 2.09 -1.99 -3.34
C LEU A 21 0.60 -1.65 -3.32
N VAL A 22 -0.26 -2.66 -3.29
CA VAL A 22 -1.72 -2.51 -3.21
C VAL A 22 -2.17 -2.91 -1.82
N VAL A 23 -2.77 -1.96 -1.11
CA VAL A 23 -3.24 -2.14 0.26
C VAL A 23 -4.72 -1.79 0.34
N ARG A 24 -5.53 -2.74 0.78
CA ARG A 24 -6.94 -2.55 1.09
C ARG A 24 -7.12 -2.09 2.52
N SER A 25 -7.97 -1.10 2.72
CA SER A 25 -8.43 -0.72 4.06
C SER A 25 -9.63 -1.55 4.49
N GLY A 26 -9.79 -1.72 5.80
CA GLY A 26 -10.89 -2.46 6.40
C GLY A 26 -10.83 -2.41 7.93
N ALA A 27 -11.69 -3.19 8.60
CA ALA A 27 -11.64 -3.33 10.05
C ALA A 27 -10.24 -3.79 10.51
N GLY A 28 -9.63 -3.07 11.47
CA GLY A 28 -8.26 -3.33 11.92
C GLY A 28 -7.15 -2.93 10.94
N ARG A 29 -7.49 -2.54 9.69
CA ARG A 29 -6.55 -2.13 8.64
C ARG A 29 -6.88 -0.71 8.17
N PRO A 30 -6.78 0.33 9.02
CA PRO A 30 -7.14 1.69 8.61
C PRO A 30 -6.12 2.24 7.60
N ARG A 31 -6.59 2.95 6.57
CA ARG A 31 -5.70 3.56 5.56
C ARG A 31 -4.66 4.52 6.16
N SER A 32 -4.95 5.08 7.33
CA SER A 32 -4.02 5.99 8.02
C SER A 32 -2.67 5.34 8.34
N THR A 33 -2.61 4.01 8.46
CA THR A 33 -1.38 3.29 8.81
C THR A 33 -0.32 3.41 7.72
N SER A 34 -0.69 3.35 6.44
CA SER A 34 0.26 3.54 5.32
C SER A 34 0.42 5.01 4.91
N LEU A 35 -0.43 5.92 5.41
CA LEU A 35 -0.50 7.29 4.93
C LEU A 35 0.11 8.33 5.89
N LEU A 36 -0.12 8.20 7.20
CA LEU A 36 0.21 9.26 8.16
C LEU A 36 1.62 9.18 8.75
N PRO A 37 2.14 7.99 9.13
CA PRO A 37 3.50 7.90 9.65
C PRO A 37 4.52 8.33 8.60
N PRO A 38 5.64 8.95 9.01
CA PRO A 38 6.67 9.41 8.08
C PRO A 38 7.40 8.25 7.38
N VAL A 39 7.42 7.06 8.00
CA VAL A 39 7.98 5.83 7.43
C VAL A 39 6.89 4.78 7.30
N HIS A 40 6.74 4.21 6.11
CA HIS A 40 5.84 3.08 5.85
C HIS A 40 6.66 1.83 5.53
N ILE A 41 6.49 0.78 6.34
CA ILE A 41 7.00 -0.56 6.06
C ILE A 41 5.84 -1.44 5.60
N ALA A 42 6.00 -2.02 4.42
CA ALA A 42 5.04 -2.92 3.82
C ALA A 42 5.65 -4.30 3.67
N VAL A 43 5.00 -5.32 4.24
CA VAL A 43 5.51 -6.69 4.22
C VAL A 43 4.60 -7.56 3.36
N PHE A 44 5.20 -8.38 2.50
CA PHE A 44 4.45 -9.23 1.58
C PHE A 44 5.19 -10.52 1.24
N ALA A 45 4.41 -11.57 0.99
CA ALA A 45 4.93 -12.86 0.56
C ALA A 45 4.77 -13.04 -0.95
N ARG A 46 5.36 -14.12 -1.50
CA ARG A 46 5.25 -14.46 -2.93
C ARG A 46 3.81 -14.56 -3.44
N THR A 47 2.88 -15.00 -2.61
CA THR A 47 1.45 -15.13 -2.98
C THR A 47 0.78 -13.80 -3.31
N ALA A 48 1.32 -12.67 -2.83
CA ALA A 48 0.82 -11.34 -3.16
C ALA A 48 1.48 -10.76 -4.44
N LEU A 49 2.58 -11.35 -4.93
CA LEU A 49 3.32 -10.81 -6.06
C LEU A 49 2.62 -11.15 -7.39
N ILE A 50 2.31 -10.11 -8.16
CA ILE A 50 1.78 -10.20 -9.52
C ILE A 50 2.70 -9.49 -10.50
N GLU A 51 2.66 -9.88 -11.77
CA GLU A 51 3.61 -9.40 -12.77
C GLU A 51 3.27 -7.98 -13.22
N SER A 52 2.00 -7.72 -13.59
CA SER A 52 1.60 -6.47 -14.26
C SER A 52 0.40 -5.79 -13.62
N LEU A 53 0.26 -4.48 -13.87
CA LEU A 53 -0.88 -3.70 -13.37
C LEU A 53 -2.21 -4.22 -13.95
N GLY A 54 -2.19 -4.72 -15.19
CA GLY A 54 -3.39 -5.30 -15.82
C GLY A 54 -3.97 -6.49 -15.06
N GLN A 55 -3.12 -7.30 -14.40
CA GLN A 55 -3.58 -8.42 -13.58
C GLN A 55 -4.33 -7.96 -12.32
N ALA A 56 -4.06 -6.76 -11.81
CA ALA A 56 -4.72 -6.24 -10.61
C ALA A 56 -6.23 -6.10 -10.79
N GLY A 57 -6.72 -5.84 -12.02
CA GLY A 57 -8.14 -5.72 -12.33
C GLY A 57 -8.96 -6.94 -11.94
N VAL A 58 -8.43 -8.15 -12.15
CA VAL A 58 -9.09 -9.42 -11.79
C VAL A 58 -9.35 -9.49 -10.28
N PHE A 59 -8.38 -9.07 -9.48
CA PHE A 59 -8.50 -9.04 -8.03
C PHE A 59 -9.47 -7.95 -7.55
N LEU A 60 -9.43 -6.76 -8.16
CA LEU A 60 -10.36 -5.67 -7.87
C LEU A 60 -11.82 -6.11 -8.11
N GLU A 61 -12.09 -6.78 -9.24
CA GLU A 61 -13.41 -7.32 -9.55
C GLU A 61 -13.85 -8.40 -8.55
N ALA A 62 -12.93 -9.31 -8.19
CA ALA A 62 -13.21 -10.36 -7.21
C ALA A 62 -13.52 -9.78 -5.83
N TRP A 63 -12.74 -8.80 -5.37
CA TRP A 63 -12.96 -8.13 -4.09
C TRP A 63 -14.28 -7.36 -4.08
N HIS A 64 -14.58 -6.62 -5.14
CA HIS A 64 -15.84 -5.88 -5.24
C HIS A 64 -17.06 -6.80 -5.17
N ARG A 65 -17.00 -7.99 -5.77
CA ARG A 65 -18.09 -8.97 -5.73
C ARG A 65 -18.25 -9.61 -4.35
N ALA A 66 -17.16 -9.76 -3.61
CA ALA A 66 -17.16 -10.40 -2.30
C ALA A 66 -17.54 -9.46 -1.15
N GLU A 67 -17.46 -8.14 -1.34
CA GLU A 67 -17.72 -7.14 -0.30
C GLU A 67 -19.20 -7.08 0.09
N ALA A 68 -19.46 -7.09 1.39
CA ALA A 68 -20.80 -6.87 1.93
C ALA A 68 -21.18 -5.38 1.84
N PRO A 69 -22.46 -5.03 1.66
CA PRO A 69 -22.90 -3.63 1.66
C PRO A 69 -22.47 -2.91 2.96
N GLY A 70 -21.66 -1.85 2.84
CA GLY A 70 -21.17 -1.06 3.98
C GLY A 70 -19.68 -1.25 4.32
N GLU A 71 -19.01 -2.25 3.73
CA GLU A 71 -17.57 -2.47 3.86
C GLU A 71 -16.80 -1.68 2.79
N GLY A 72 -16.94 -0.36 2.77
CA GLY A 72 -16.24 0.50 1.82
C GLY A 72 -14.72 0.40 1.99
N ALA A 73 -14.07 -0.48 1.22
CA ALA A 73 -12.63 -0.64 1.23
C ALA A 73 -11.98 0.38 0.28
N VAL A 74 -11.25 1.34 0.84
CA VAL A 74 -10.30 2.12 0.04
C VAL A 74 -9.17 1.18 -0.38
N VAL A 75 -8.90 1.11 -1.69
CA VAL A 75 -7.73 0.41 -2.24
C VAL A 75 -6.66 1.44 -2.58
N SER A 76 -5.53 1.38 -1.90
CA SER A 76 -4.40 2.31 -2.10
C SER A 76 -3.33 1.65 -2.94
N PHE A 77 -2.94 2.33 -4.03
CA PHE A 77 -1.80 1.97 -4.87
C PHE A 77 -0.63 2.87 -4.48
N ILE A 78 0.42 2.28 -3.90
CA ILE A 78 1.57 2.97 -3.33
C ILE A 78 2.79 2.63 -4.17
N THR A 79 3.19 3.57 -5.03
CA THR A 79 4.34 3.44 -5.94
C THR A 79 5.55 4.22 -5.39
N GLY A 80 5.93 3.89 -4.16
CA GLY A 80 7.04 4.53 -3.43
C GLY A 80 6.63 5.74 -2.58
N PRO A 81 7.62 6.50 -2.07
CA PRO A 81 7.40 7.61 -1.15
C PRO A 81 6.58 8.76 -1.75
N SER A 82 5.89 9.49 -0.88
CA SER A 82 5.16 10.69 -1.28
C SER A 82 6.12 11.74 -1.85
N ARG A 83 5.79 12.26 -3.02
CA ARG A 83 6.58 13.29 -3.72
C ARG A 83 5.65 14.23 -4.47
N THR A 84 5.84 15.52 -4.27
CA THR A 84 5.19 16.55 -5.08
C THR A 84 6.26 17.18 -5.98
N ALA A 85 6.02 17.19 -7.28
CA ALA A 85 6.90 17.82 -8.27
C ALA A 85 6.53 19.29 -8.56
N ASP A 86 5.50 19.79 -7.88
CA ASP A 86 4.80 21.05 -8.17
C ASP A 86 4.98 22.09 -7.04
N ILE A 87 6.21 22.22 -6.54
CA ILE A 87 6.63 23.41 -5.81
C ILE A 87 7.95 23.85 -6.46
N GLU A 88 7.86 24.90 -7.28
CA GLU A 88 9.03 25.60 -7.82
C GLU A 88 10.03 24.70 -8.58
N LEU A 89 9.53 23.65 -9.27
CA LEU A 89 10.35 22.66 -10.01
C LEU A 89 11.35 21.89 -9.15
N THR A 90 11.23 21.97 -7.82
CA THR A 90 12.10 21.30 -6.87
C THR A 90 11.37 20.10 -6.27
N LEU A 91 11.97 18.92 -6.38
CA LEU A 91 11.39 17.70 -5.83
C LEU A 91 11.35 17.77 -4.30
N THR A 92 10.16 17.96 -3.73
CA THR A 92 9.96 17.91 -2.28
C THR A 92 9.33 16.56 -1.91
N ARG A 93 9.98 15.84 -1.00
CA ARG A 93 9.53 14.52 -0.50
C ARG A 93 8.70 14.66 0.77
N GLY A 94 7.65 13.84 0.91
CA GLY A 94 6.88 13.68 2.15
C GLY A 94 5.90 14.81 2.48
N VAL A 95 5.27 15.40 1.47
CA VAL A 95 4.28 16.49 1.66
C VAL A 95 2.89 15.95 1.97
N HIS A 96 2.47 14.86 1.31
CA HIS A 96 1.10 14.33 1.37
C HIS A 96 1.03 12.87 1.87
N GLY A 97 2.15 12.31 2.33
CA GLY A 97 2.25 10.93 2.79
C GLY A 97 3.67 10.60 3.26
N PRO A 98 4.01 9.31 3.42
CA PRO A 98 5.30 8.89 3.98
C PRO A 98 6.49 9.45 3.19
N LYS A 99 7.52 9.89 3.91
CA LYS A 99 8.83 10.29 3.36
C LYS A 99 9.64 9.10 2.88
N GLU A 100 9.40 7.95 3.49
CA GLU A 100 10.06 6.69 3.20
C GLU A 100 9.05 5.57 3.08
N VAL A 101 9.28 4.68 2.11
CA VAL A 101 8.49 3.46 1.90
C VAL A 101 9.48 2.33 1.71
N HIS A 102 9.38 1.31 2.55
CA HIS A 102 10.21 0.11 2.53
C HIS A 102 9.34 -1.09 2.23
N ALA A 103 9.64 -1.81 1.16
CA ALA A 103 8.94 -3.02 0.75
C ALA A 103 9.77 -4.24 1.13
N ILE A 104 9.25 -5.08 2.02
CA ILE A 104 9.94 -6.27 2.54
C ILE A 104 9.25 -7.51 1.97
N PHE A 105 9.95 -8.19 1.06
CA PHE A 105 9.56 -9.51 0.60
C PHE A 105 9.99 -10.57 1.62
N VAL A 106 9.06 -11.44 2.00
CA VAL A 106 9.32 -12.58 2.89
C VAL A 106 9.05 -13.89 2.15
N GLU A 107 10.01 -14.81 2.21
CA GLU A 107 9.92 -16.11 1.53
C GLU A 107 8.96 -17.07 2.25
N THR A 108 8.98 -17.05 3.59
CA THR A 108 8.01 -17.78 4.42
C THR A 108 6.91 -16.80 4.84
N PRO A 109 5.62 -17.18 4.73
CA PRO A 109 4.54 -16.36 5.28
C PRO A 109 4.78 -16.13 6.77
N ILE A 110 4.66 -14.87 7.21
CA ILE A 110 4.59 -14.55 8.63
C ILE A 110 3.19 -14.98 9.06
N HIS A 111 3.06 -16.18 9.60
CA HIS A 111 1.78 -16.67 10.14
C HIS A 111 1.38 -15.89 11.39
N ASP A 112 0.08 -15.74 11.58
CA ASP A 112 -0.55 -15.57 12.90
C ASP A 112 -0.63 -16.93 13.62
#